data_AF-A0AAD6JJ25-F1
#
_entry.id   AF-A0AAD6JJ25-F1
#
_cell.length_a   1.000
_cell.length_b   1.000
_cell.length_c   1.000
_cell.angle_alpha   90.00
_cell.angle_beta   90.00
_cell.angle_gamma   90.00
#
_symmetry.space_group_name_H-M   'P 1'
#
loop_
_entity.id
_entity.type
_entity.pdbx_description
1 polymer ?
#
loop_
_entity_poly.entity_id
_entity_poly.type
_entity_poly.pdbx_seq_one_letter_code
_entity_poly.pdbx_strand_id
1 'polypeptide(L)'
;MLLRSFPISSSLRRPPTRQEEKWWLPFPKVPPNGLSEESTKRLQQCRECTSQILKAAMAINSSVLAEMEIPDAYFENLPRSGKACLGRIMYHYMTAKHFSPDYLLDYLDVSSEYTTLEIANRIEAATHFWSEKYLNRYLGRARDGRSSWGGKVKGFVGETQKRKLLAKRAELLLHNLRLRFPGLPQTALDTNKIQDNKDVGHAIIESYSRVMESLAFNIMARIDDLLYVDDATKQRATVESVSPCVQGKFSSGPSKQKWIPSNHVSFQHSSSSSSLPPAGSSSEVIRIPNGWKRHSLKKSNLRDSLDQTVEKLAF
;
A
#
# COMPACT_ATOMS: atom_id res chain seq x y z
N MET A 1 13.88 7.23 -50.04
CA MET A 1 12.47 7.21 -49.62
C MET A 1 12.44 6.88 -48.13
N LEU A 2 12.29 7.89 -47.27
CA LEU A 2 12.32 7.75 -45.81
C LEU A 2 10.92 7.34 -45.31
N LEU A 3 10.78 6.15 -44.74
CA LEU A 3 9.58 5.76 -43.99
C LEU A 3 9.76 6.18 -42.53
N ARG A 4 9.07 7.26 -42.15
CA ARG A 4 8.87 7.67 -40.75
C ARG A 4 8.00 6.63 -40.05
N SER A 5 8.59 5.89 -39.11
CA SER A 5 7.86 5.13 -38.10
C SER A 5 7.34 6.09 -37.02
N PHE A 6 6.02 6.21 -36.92
CA PHE A 6 5.35 6.95 -35.84
C PHE A 6 5.54 6.22 -34.49
N PRO A 7 5.94 6.91 -33.41
CA PRO A 7 5.89 6.32 -32.07
C PRO A 7 4.43 6.25 -31.59
N ILE A 8 3.98 5.04 -31.23
CA ILE A 8 2.70 4.80 -30.57
C ILE A 8 2.74 5.51 -29.21
N SER A 9 1.84 6.48 -29.03
CA SER A 9 1.65 7.23 -27.79
C SER A 9 1.38 6.28 -26.62
N SER A 10 2.31 6.22 -25.68
CA SER A 10 2.14 5.62 -24.36
C SER A 10 1.28 6.56 -23.50
N SER A 11 -0.02 6.62 -23.76
CA SER A 11 -0.96 7.40 -22.97
C SER A 11 -2.25 6.62 -22.71
N LEU A 12 -2.14 5.57 -21.90
CA LEU A 12 -3.25 5.13 -21.08
C LEU A 12 -2.68 4.43 -19.84
N ARG A 13 -2.16 5.24 -18.91
CA ARG A 13 -2.02 4.79 -17.52
C ARG A 13 -3.43 4.49 -17.03
N ARG A 14 -3.86 3.24 -17.14
CA ARG A 14 -5.11 2.76 -16.52
C ARG A 14 -5.06 3.17 -15.05
N PRO A 15 -6.08 3.87 -14.52
CA PRO A 15 -6.26 3.97 -13.09
C PRO A 15 -6.39 2.57 -12.50
N PRO A 16 -6.00 2.36 -11.22
CA PRO A 16 -6.15 1.07 -10.56
C PRO A 16 -7.59 0.60 -10.68
N THR A 17 -7.74 -0.70 -10.90
CA THR A 17 -8.97 -1.48 -11.06
C THR A 17 -10.16 -0.83 -10.34
N ARG A 18 -11.10 -0.34 -11.17
CA ARG A 18 -12.28 0.39 -10.74
C ARG A 18 -13.12 -0.46 -9.80
N GLN A 19 -13.95 0.22 -9.01
CA GLN A 19 -15.00 -0.37 -8.17
C GLN A 19 -16.08 -1.18 -8.93
N GLU A 20 -15.81 -1.65 -10.16
CA GLU A 20 -16.67 -2.58 -10.91
C GLU A 20 -16.98 -3.86 -10.12
N GLU A 21 -16.19 -4.20 -9.09
CA GLU A 21 -16.40 -5.37 -8.24
C GLU A 21 -17.43 -5.18 -7.11
N LYS A 22 -17.82 -3.95 -6.78
CA LYS A 22 -18.67 -3.67 -5.62
C LYS A 22 -20.15 -3.60 -6.01
N TRP A 23 -20.71 -4.74 -6.41
CA TRP A 23 -22.09 -4.90 -6.91
C TRP A 23 -23.19 -4.40 -5.96
N TRP A 24 -22.90 -4.24 -4.67
CA TRP A 24 -23.84 -3.76 -3.66
C TRP A 24 -24.01 -2.23 -3.63
N LEU A 25 -23.24 -1.48 -4.42
CA LEU A 25 -23.28 -0.03 -4.42
C LEU A 25 -24.16 0.52 -5.53
N PRO A 26 -24.93 1.60 -5.27
CA PRO A 26 -25.73 2.23 -6.30
C PRO A 26 -24.82 2.89 -7.34
N PHE A 27 -25.15 2.69 -8.62
CA PHE A 27 -24.42 3.31 -9.73
C PHE A 27 -24.66 4.84 -9.76
N PRO A 28 -23.60 5.67 -9.79
CA PRO A 28 -23.74 7.12 -9.85
C PRO A 28 -24.35 7.57 -11.19
N LYS A 29 -25.29 8.51 -11.14
CA LYS A 29 -25.92 9.10 -12.34
C LYS A 29 -25.73 10.61 -12.35
N VAL A 30 -25.54 11.15 -13.55
CA VAL A 30 -25.40 12.58 -13.81
C VAL A 30 -26.38 12.99 -14.93
N PRO A 31 -26.69 14.29 -15.08
CA PRO A 31 -27.51 14.76 -16.20
C PRO A 31 -26.89 14.41 -17.56
N PRO A 32 -27.67 14.34 -18.66
CA PRO A 32 -27.17 13.99 -19.99
C PRO A 32 -26.03 14.89 -20.51
N ASN A 33 -25.99 16.15 -20.07
CA ASN A 33 -24.96 17.11 -20.44
C ASN A 33 -23.84 17.22 -19.38
N GLY A 34 -23.82 16.31 -18.40
CA GLY A 34 -22.96 16.36 -17.24
C GLY A 34 -23.43 17.32 -16.15
N LEU A 35 -22.62 17.41 -15.09
CA LEU A 35 -22.75 18.33 -13.97
C LEU A 35 -22.38 19.76 -14.39
N SER A 36 -23.00 20.73 -13.72
CA SER A 36 -22.60 22.13 -13.86
C SER A 36 -21.15 22.35 -13.42
N GLU A 37 -20.49 23.37 -13.97
CA GLU A 37 -19.13 23.75 -13.58
C GLU A 37 -19.03 24.05 -12.08
N GLU A 38 -20.03 24.75 -11.51
CA GLU A 38 -20.12 25.02 -10.08
C GLU A 38 -20.17 23.73 -9.24
N SER A 39 -20.98 22.75 -9.65
CA SER A 39 -21.09 21.47 -8.94
C SER A 39 -19.79 20.67 -9.04
N THR A 40 -19.18 20.66 -10.22
CA THR A 40 -17.89 20.01 -10.47
C THR A 40 -16.80 20.61 -9.58
N LYS A 41 -16.73 21.94 -9.51
CA LYS A 41 -15.77 22.66 -8.67
C LYS A 41 -15.98 22.39 -7.18
N ARG A 42 -17.24 22.34 -6.72
CA ARG A 42 -17.58 21.97 -5.33
C ARG A 42 -17.15 20.54 -5.00
N LEU A 43 -17.41 19.58 -5.89
CA LEU A 43 -17.00 18.19 -5.70
C LEU A 43 -15.47 18.07 -5.61
N GLN A 44 -14.74 18.76 -6.49
CA GLN A 44 -13.28 18.78 -6.46
C GLN A 44 -12.73 19.38 -5.15
N GLN A 45 -13.32 20.49 -4.67
CA GLN A 45 -12.94 21.07 -3.38
C GLN A 45 -13.23 20.12 -2.21
N CYS A 46 -14.40 19.47 -2.19
CA CYS A 46 -14.74 18.45 -1.20
C CYS A 46 -13.77 17.27 -1.24
N ARG A 47 -13.37 16.82 -2.43
CA ARG A 47 -12.38 15.76 -2.62
C ARG A 47 -11.02 16.14 -2.03
N GLU A 48 -10.55 17.36 -2.29
CA GLU A 48 -9.28 17.86 -1.76
C GLU A 48 -9.30 17.97 -0.24
N CYS A 49 -10.38 18.52 0.32
CA CYS A 49 -10.60 18.57 1.77
C CYS A 49 -10.61 17.15 2.37
N THR A 50 -11.34 16.22 1.76
CA THR A 50 -11.40 14.82 2.20
C THR A 50 -10.03 14.13 2.12
N SER A 51 -9.22 14.42 1.10
CA SER A 51 -7.85 13.91 1.01
C SER A 51 -6.96 14.43 2.15
N GLN A 52 -7.14 15.66 2.60
CA GLN A 52 -6.39 16.20 3.75
C GLN A 52 -6.81 15.50 5.05
N ILE A 53 -8.11 15.27 5.25
CA ILE A 53 -8.63 14.49 6.39
C ILE A 53 -8.04 13.08 6.37
N LEU A 54 -8.02 12.42 5.21
CA LEU A 54 -7.44 11.08 5.06
C LEU A 54 -5.96 11.07 5.48
N LYS A 55 -5.15 12.01 4.97
CA LYS A 55 -3.73 12.12 5.32
C LYS A 55 -3.51 12.38 6.81
N ALA A 56 -4.30 13.25 7.42
CA ALA A 56 -4.22 13.55 8.84
C ALA A 56 -4.60 12.33 9.69
N ALA A 57 -5.68 11.63 9.33
CA ALA A 57 -6.12 10.42 10.02
C ALA A 57 -5.05 9.30 9.96
N MET A 58 -4.49 9.05 8.77
CA MET A 58 -3.39 8.09 8.59
C MET A 58 -2.15 8.46 9.41
N ALA A 59 -1.80 9.75 9.48
CA ALA A 59 -0.65 10.23 10.25
C ALA A 59 -0.85 10.03 11.76
N ILE A 60 -2.06 10.34 12.28
CA ILE A 60 -2.41 10.10 13.69
C ILE A 60 -2.38 8.60 13.99
N ASN A 61 -2.99 7.77 13.13
CA ASN A 61 -3.01 6.31 13.31
C ASN A 61 -1.58 5.72 13.31
N SER A 62 -0.75 6.17 12.38
CA SER A 62 0.65 5.75 12.31
C SER A 62 1.46 6.17 13.55
N SER A 63 1.22 7.39 14.07
CA SER A 63 1.89 7.89 15.28
C SER A 63 1.53 7.06 16.51
N VAL A 64 0.24 6.82 16.75
CA VAL A 64 -0.19 6.05 17.92
C VAL A 64 0.29 4.60 17.85
N LEU A 65 0.28 3.98 16.67
CA LEU A 65 0.83 2.63 16.49
C LEU A 65 2.35 2.59 16.75
N ALA A 66 3.09 3.64 16.41
CA ALA A 66 4.53 3.72 16.69
C ALA A 66 4.82 3.78 18.20
N GLU A 67 3.95 4.43 18.98
CA GLU A 67 4.06 4.60 20.44
C GLU A 67 3.55 3.37 21.22
N MET A 68 2.61 2.61 20.66
CA MET A 68 2.11 1.38 21.28
C MET A 68 3.23 0.39 21.61
N GLU A 69 3.16 -0.19 22.81
CA GLU A 69 4.13 -1.18 23.26
C GLU A 69 4.07 -2.44 22.40
N ILE A 70 5.25 -2.94 22.01
CA ILE A 70 5.35 -4.23 21.32
C ILE A 70 5.20 -5.36 22.34
N PRO A 71 4.21 -6.25 22.18
CA PRO A 71 3.94 -7.34 23.11
C PRO A 71 5.09 -8.33 23.20
N ASP A 72 5.26 -8.96 24.37
CA ASP A 72 6.33 -9.96 24.56
C ASP A 72 6.11 -11.20 23.69
N ALA A 73 4.85 -11.61 23.48
CA ALA A 73 4.49 -12.72 22.60
C ALA A 73 5.02 -12.53 21.16
N TYR A 74 5.06 -11.29 20.67
CA TYR A 74 5.65 -11.00 19.36
C TYR A 74 7.14 -11.38 19.32
N PHE A 75 7.92 -11.02 20.35
CA PHE A 75 9.34 -11.36 20.41
C PHE A 75 9.61 -12.85 20.59
N GLU A 76 8.75 -13.55 21.33
CA GLU A 76 8.85 -15.00 21.53
C GLU A 76 8.64 -15.75 20.20
N ASN A 77 7.80 -15.21 19.31
CA ASN A 77 7.51 -15.76 18.00
C ASN A 77 8.48 -15.31 16.89
N LEU A 78 9.40 -14.38 17.16
CA LEU A 78 10.35 -13.92 16.15
C LEU A 78 11.35 -15.03 15.76
N PRO A 79 11.75 -15.11 14.48
CA PRO A 79 12.84 -15.98 14.06
C PRO A 79 14.15 -15.65 14.80
N ARG A 80 14.93 -16.69 15.13
CA ARG A 80 16.17 -16.56 15.93
C ARG A 80 17.35 -15.91 15.20
N SER A 81 17.17 -15.44 13.95
CA SER A 81 18.21 -14.74 13.20
C SER A 81 17.62 -13.79 12.16
N GLY A 82 18.27 -12.65 11.91
CA GLY A 82 17.85 -11.71 10.86
C GLY A 82 17.84 -12.34 9.46
N LYS A 83 18.67 -13.36 9.20
CA LYS A 83 18.61 -14.14 7.95
C LYS A 83 17.35 -14.98 7.84
N ALA A 84 16.84 -15.50 8.95
CA ALA A 84 15.57 -16.23 8.98
C ALA A 84 14.38 -15.27 8.82
N CYS A 85 14.42 -14.05 9.39
CA CYS A 85 13.39 -13.03 9.14
C CYS A 85 13.35 -12.62 7.65
N LEU A 86 14.49 -12.24 7.09
CA LEU A 86 14.58 -11.65 5.75
C LEU A 86 14.67 -12.67 4.62
N GLY A 87 15.04 -13.91 4.91
CA GLY A 87 15.45 -14.87 3.87
C GLY A 87 16.76 -14.49 3.18
N ARG A 88 17.23 -15.38 2.31
CA ARG A 88 18.59 -15.33 1.75
C ARG A 88 18.86 -14.09 0.90
N ILE A 89 17.94 -13.72 0.01
CA ILE A 89 18.13 -12.64 -0.96
C ILE A 89 18.19 -11.29 -0.24
N MET A 90 17.13 -10.93 0.50
CA MET A 90 17.10 -9.66 1.23
C MET A 90 18.24 -9.54 2.24
N TYR A 91 18.57 -10.60 2.98
CA TYR A 91 19.71 -10.58 3.90
C TYR A 91 21.05 -10.29 3.20
N HIS A 92 21.29 -10.87 2.02
CA HIS A 92 22.50 -10.62 1.25
C HIS A 92 22.62 -9.14 0.84
N TYR A 93 21.54 -8.53 0.35
CA TYR A 93 21.53 -7.12 0.00
C TYR A 93 21.66 -6.19 1.21
N MET A 94 20.97 -6.49 2.31
CA MET A 94 21.02 -5.68 3.52
C MET A 94 22.40 -5.68 4.19
N THR A 95 23.16 -6.78 4.05
CA THR A 95 24.51 -6.92 4.60
C THR A 95 25.62 -6.50 3.63
N ALA A 96 25.28 -6.10 2.40
CA ALA A 96 26.24 -5.66 1.40
C ALA A 96 26.99 -4.38 1.84
N LYS A 97 28.20 -4.18 1.29
CA LYS A 97 29.02 -2.98 1.59
C LYS A 97 28.29 -1.70 1.20
N HIS A 98 27.67 -1.71 0.02
CA HIS A 98 26.83 -0.62 -0.49
C HIS A 98 25.37 -1.06 -0.42
N PHE A 99 24.52 -0.24 0.18
CA PHE A 99 23.10 -0.52 0.34
C PHE A 99 22.30 0.62 -0.30
N SER A 100 21.36 0.26 -1.17
CA SER A 100 20.35 1.15 -1.72
C SER A 100 19.00 0.47 -1.54
N PRO A 101 18.04 1.09 -0.82
CA PRO A 101 16.72 0.52 -0.62
C PRO A 101 15.96 0.41 -1.95
N ASP A 102 16.01 1.46 -2.78
CA ASP A 102 15.35 1.47 -4.09
C ASP A 102 15.78 0.33 -5.00
N TYR A 103 17.10 0.11 -5.09
CA TYR A 103 17.64 -0.97 -5.92
C TYR A 103 17.19 -2.36 -5.46
N LEU A 104 17.05 -2.55 -4.14
CA LEU A 104 16.52 -3.80 -3.59
C LEU A 104 15.03 -3.94 -3.90
N LEU A 105 14.24 -2.89 -3.70
CA LEU A 105 12.79 -2.91 -3.98
C LEU A 105 12.49 -3.15 -5.46
N ASP A 106 13.32 -2.64 -6.37
CA ASP A 106 13.19 -2.89 -7.83
C ASP A 106 13.45 -4.36 -8.20
N TYR A 107 14.16 -5.11 -7.37
CA TYR A 107 14.46 -6.53 -7.57
C TYR A 107 13.47 -7.47 -6.87
N LEU A 108 12.71 -6.97 -5.89
CA LEU A 108 11.73 -7.77 -5.16
C LEU A 108 10.41 -7.85 -5.94
N ASP A 109 9.76 -9.01 -5.84
CA ASP A 109 8.41 -9.18 -6.37
C ASP A 109 7.39 -8.52 -5.44
N VAL A 110 6.96 -7.32 -5.83
CA VAL A 110 5.92 -6.51 -5.18
C VAL A 110 4.67 -6.41 -6.06
N SER A 111 4.42 -7.43 -6.89
CA SER A 111 3.30 -7.46 -7.83
C SER A 111 1.93 -7.56 -7.18
N SER A 112 1.84 -8.15 -5.98
CA SER A 112 0.59 -8.29 -5.22
C SER A 112 0.67 -7.58 -3.87
N GLU A 113 -0.49 -7.18 -3.37
CA GLU A 113 -0.62 -6.60 -2.03
C GLU A 113 -0.13 -7.59 -0.95
N TYR A 114 -0.48 -8.87 -1.10
CA TYR A 114 -0.08 -9.93 -0.18
C TYR A 114 1.45 -10.10 -0.11
N THR A 115 2.13 -10.24 -1.25
CA THR A 115 3.59 -10.38 -1.27
C THR A 115 4.28 -9.13 -0.74
N THR A 116 3.75 -7.95 -1.04
CA THR A 116 4.27 -6.68 -0.51
C THR A 116 4.14 -6.61 1.01
N LEU A 117 3.00 -7.04 1.56
CA LEU A 117 2.77 -7.10 3.01
C LEU A 117 3.66 -8.14 3.70
N GLU A 118 3.85 -9.31 3.08
CA GLU A 118 4.78 -10.32 3.59
C GLU A 118 6.22 -9.77 3.66
N ILE A 119 6.66 -9.05 2.63
CA ILE A 119 7.97 -8.38 2.62
C ILE A 119 8.05 -7.36 3.76
N ALA A 120 7.02 -6.54 3.96
CA ALA A 120 6.98 -5.56 5.06
C ALA A 120 7.11 -6.23 6.43
N ASN A 121 6.34 -7.29 6.69
CA ASN A 121 6.38 -8.07 7.93
C ASN A 121 7.78 -8.63 8.20
N ARG A 122 8.45 -9.14 7.16
CA ARG A 122 9.80 -9.71 7.26
C ARG A 122 10.86 -8.67 7.57
N ILE A 123 10.75 -7.48 6.97
CA ILE A 123 11.65 -6.35 7.24
C ILE A 123 11.43 -5.87 8.67
N GLU A 124 10.20 -5.70 9.11
CA GLU A 124 9.84 -5.24 10.45
C GLU A 124 10.30 -6.21 11.54
N ALA A 125 10.11 -7.51 11.33
CA ALA A 125 10.66 -8.57 12.18
C ALA A 125 12.20 -8.47 12.30
N ALA A 126 12.90 -8.18 11.20
CA ALA A 126 14.35 -8.02 11.18
C ALA A 126 14.81 -6.75 11.90
N THR A 127 14.10 -5.63 11.72
CA THR A 127 14.32 -4.38 12.46
C THR A 127 14.29 -4.63 13.95
N HIS A 128 13.26 -5.33 14.43
CA HIS A 128 13.12 -5.64 15.85
C HIS A 128 14.13 -6.66 16.35
N PHE A 129 14.49 -7.67 15.55
CA PHE A 129 15.55 -8.61 15.89
C PHE A 129 16.91 -7.91 16.13
N TRP A 130 17.22 -6.86 15.34
CA TRP A 130 18.45 -6.09 15.52
C TRP A 130 18.36 -4.96 16.55
N SER A 131 17.17 -4.71 17.09
CA SER A 131 16.96 -3.70 18.13
C SER A 131 17.59 -4.11 19.46
N GLU A 132 18.10 -3.13 20.19
CA GLU A 132 18.66 -3.33 21.54
C GLU A 132 17.59 -3.86 22.52
N LYS A 133 16.32 -3.50 22.28
CA LYS A 133 15.15 -3.94 23.05
C LYS A 133 14.91 -5.45 22.97
N TYR A 134 15.10 -6.08 21.82
CA TYR A 134 15.03 -7.54 21.69
C TYR A 134 16.12 -8.22 22.53
N LEU A 135 17.35 -7.70 22.45
CA LEU A 135 18.48 -8.26 23.19
C LEU A 135 18.30 -8.16 24.69
N ASN A 136 17.89 -6.98 25.19
CA ASN A 136 17.68 -6.75 26.62
C ASN A 136 16.53 -7.59 27.17
N ARG A 137 15.45 -7.80 26.40
CA ARG A 137 14.35 -8.66 26.83
C ARG A 137 14.69 -10.14 26.78
N TYR A 138 15.33 -10.61 25.70
CA TYR A 138 15.72 -12.02 25.56
C TYR A 138 16.87 -12.42 26.51
N LEU A 139 17.92 -11.60 26.64
CA LEU A 139 19.02 -11.85 27.58
C LEU A 139 18.65 -11.50 29.03
N GLY A 140 17.75 -10.54 29.26
CA GLY A 140 17.23 -10.20 30.58
C GLY A 140 16.50 -11.39 31.20
N ARG A 141 15.60 -12.03 30.44
CA ARG A 141 14.91 -13.25 30.87
C ARG A 141 15.85 -14.46 31.01
N ALA A 142 16.91 -14.54 30.20
CA ALA A 142 17.93 -15.59 30.34
C ALA A 142 18.85 -15.39 31.57
N ARG A 143 18.94 -14.16 32.11
CA ARG A 143 19.75 -13.82 33.29
C ARG A 143 19.05 -14.11 34.62
N ASP A 144 17.73 -14.22 34.67
CA ASP A 144 16.98 -14.59 35.88
C ASP A 144 17.29 -16.03 36.38
N GLY A 145 18.09 -16.81 35.64
CA GLY A 145 18.53 -18.14 36.05
C GLY A 145 20.04 -18.39 36.11
N ARG A 146 20.92 -17.50 35.62
CA ARG A 146 22.39 -17.72 35.67
C ARG A 146 23.19 -16.44 35.80
N SER A 147 24.05 -16.43 36.82
CA SER A 147 24.99 -15.38 37.20
C SER A 147 25.84 -14.85 36.05
N SER A 148 26.03 -13.52 36.08
CA SER A 148 26.99 -12.68 35.37
C SER A 148 28.22 -13.39 34.79
N TRP A 149 28.28 -13.51 33.46
CA TRP A 149 29.53 -13.74 32.75
C TRP A 149 30.13 -12.38 32.36
N GLY A 150 30.95 -11.86 33.27
CA GLY A 150 31.92 -10.81 32.95
C GLY A 150 33.06 -11.42 32.13
N GLY A 151 33.09 -11.14 30.83
CA GLY A 151 34.13 -11.65 29.94
C GLY A 151 34.32 -10.82 28.67
N LYS A 152 35.39 -10.02 28.64
CA LYS A 152 36.05 -9.39 27.48
C LYS A 152 35.16 -8.73 26.41
N VAL A 153 34.88 -7.45 26.63
CA VAL A 153 33.99 -6.55 25.86
C VAL A 153 34.57 -6.04 24.51
N LYS A 154 35.71 -6.55 24.02
CA LYS A 154 36.36 -5.97 22.82
C LYS A 154 35.72 -6.39 21.48
N GLY A 155 35.01 -7.52 21.42
CA GLY A 155 34.31 -8.01 20.22
C GLY A 155 32.83 -7.59 20.11
N PHE A 156 32.20 -7.24 21.24
CA PHE A 156 30.78 -6.88 21.30
C PHE A 156 30.50 -5.51 20.67
N VAL A 157 31.43 -4.56 20.77
CA VAL A 157 31.24 -3.21 20.22
C VAL A 157 31.03 -3.24 18.70
N GLY A 158 31.82 -4.05 17.99
CA GLY A 158 31.69 -4.19 16.53
C GLY A 158 30.40 -4.90 16.12
N GLU A 159 29.96 -5.89 16.89
CA GLU A 159 28.71 -6.59 16.61
C GLU A 159 27.48 -5.71 16.89
N THR A 160 27.49 -4.94 17.99
CA THR A 160 26.45 -3.96 18.31
C THR A 160 26.35 -2.88 17.25
N GLN A 161 27.49 -2.32 16.79
CA GLN A 161 27.51 -1.33 15.70
C GLN A 161 26.95 -1.91 14.40
N LYS A 162 27.31 -3.16 14.06
CA LYS A 162 26.79 -3.85 12.89
C LYS A 162 25.27 -4.05 12.98
N ARG A 163 24.74 -4.44 14.14
CA ARG A 163 23.28 -4.58 14.36
C ARG A 163 22.56 -3.24 14.24
N LYS A 164 23.09 -2.17 14.85
CA LYS A 164 22.54 -0.81 14.74
C LYS A 164 22.50 -0.33 13.28
N LEU A 165 23.55 -0.60 12.49
CA LEU A 165 23.56 -0.31 11.06
C LEU A 165 22.47 -1.10 10.30
N LEU A 166 22.32 -2.40 10.59
CA LEU A 166 21.34 -3.24 9.93
C LEU A 166 19.91 -2.87 10.29
N ALA A 167 19.64 -2.52 11.55
CA ALA A 167 18.35 -1.96 12.01
C ALA A 167 18.02 -0.68 11.23
N LYS A 168 18.96 0.28 11.15
CA LYS A 168 18.76 1.52 10.38
C LYS A 168 18.50 1.27 8.89
N ARG A 169 19.17 0.28 8.29
CA ARG A 169 18.92 -0.11 6.90
C ARG A 169 17.53 -0.75 6.73
N ALA A 170 17.08 -1.55 7.70
CA ALA A 170 15.77 -2.16 7.71
C ALA A 170 14.66 -1.10 7.82
N GLU A 171 14.80 -0.14 8.74
CA GLU A 171 13.90 1.00 8.89
C GLU A 171 13.79 1.81 7.59
N LEU A 172 14.93 2.13 6.97
CA LEU A 172 14.95 2.85 5.69
C LEU A 172 14.27 2.05 4.57
N LEU A 173 14.48 0.74 4.51
CA LEU A 173 13.84 -0.13 3.52
C LEU A 173 12.33 -0.17 3.70
N LEU A 174 11.86 -0.36 4.94
CA LEU A 174 10.44 -0.37 5.27
C LEU A 174 9.78 0.98 4.96
N HIS A 175 10.47 2.08 5.26
CA HIS A 175 10.00 3.43 4.92
C HIS A 175 9.83 3.61 3.42
N ASN A 176 10.83 3.23 2.61
CA ASN A 176 10.73 3.31 1.14
C ASN A 176 9.63 2.40 0.57
N LEU A 177 9.42 1.23 1.17
CA LEU A 177 8.33 0.34 0.80
C LEU A 177 6.97 1.03 1.04
N ARG A 178 6.75 1.64 2.21
CA ARG A 178 5.51 2.38 2.53
C ARG A 178 5.29 3.60 1.63
N LEU A 179 6.36 4.28 1.19
CA LEU A 179 6.24 5.38 0.22
C LEU A 179 5.76 4.89 -1.16
N ARG A 180 6.23 3.71 -1.61
CA ARG A 180 5.80 3.11 -2.88
C ARG A 180 4.39 2.51 -2.80
N PHE A 181 4.00 2.04 -1.62
CA PHE A 181 2.72 1.37 -1.37
C PHE A 181 1.98 2.04 -0.20
N PRO A 182 1.41 3.25 -0.39
CA PRO A 182 0.75 4.01 0.67
C PRO A 182 -0.56 3.37 1.16
N GLY A 183 -1.14 2.44 0.39
CA GLY A 183 -2.35 1.67 0.77
C GLY A 183 -2.05 0.27 1.29
N LEU A 184 -0.81 0.02 1.76
CA LEU A 184 -0.44 -1.28 2.31
C LEU A 184 -1.30 -1.61 3.55
N PRO A 185 -1.83 -2.83 3.69
CA PRO A 185 -2.56 -3.22 4.90
C PRO A 185 -1.70 -3.15 6.15
N GLN A 186 -2.36 -3.15 7.31
CA GLN A 186 -1.69 -3.22 8.61
C GLN A 186 -0.78 -4.44 8.71
N THR A 187 0.41 -4.26 9.28
CA THR A 187 1.37 -5.34 9.42
C THR A 187 0.94 -6.32 10.51
N ALA A 188 1.60 -7.48 10.54
CA ALA A 188 1.44 -8.44 11.63
C ALA A 188 1.81 -7.81 12.97
N LEU A 189 2.84 -6.96 13.03
CA LEU A 189 3.20 -6.26 14.25
C LEU A 189 2.12 -5.26 14.69
N ASP A 190 1.59 -4.47 13.75
CA ASP A 190 0.51 -3.52 14.03
C ASP A 190 -0.71 -4.25 14.61
N THR A 191 -1.07 -5.39 14.01
CA THR A 191 -2.16 -6.25 14.49
C THR A 191 -1.92 -6.74 15.92
N ASN A 192 -0.71 -7.22 16.23
CA ASN A 192 -0.34 -7.67 17.58
C ASN A 192 -0.38 -6.51 18.59
N LYS A 193 0.14 -5.34 18.22
CA LYS A 193 0.08 -4.14 19.07
C LYS A 193 -1.36 -3.78 19.43
N ILE A 194 -2.26 -3.76 18.45
CA ILE A 194 -3.67 -3.46 18.67
C ILE A 194 -4.32 -4.52 19.57
N GLN A 195 -4.07 -5.80 19.30
CA GLN A 195 -4.69 -6.92 20.01
C GLN A 195 -4.29 -6.99 21.48
N ASP A 196 -3.02 -6.76 21.79
CA ASP A 196 -2.47 -6.91 23.15
C ASP A 196 -2.36 -5.56 23.90
N ASN A 197 -2.80 -4.45 23.29
CA ASN A 197 -2.73 -3.13 23.91
C ASN A 197 -3.60 -3.05 25.19
N LYS A 198 -3.04 -2.45 26.23
CA LYS A 198 -3.70 -2.22 27.53
C LYS A 198 -4.00 -0.75 27.81
N ASP A 199 -3.50 0.16 26.98
CA ASP A 199 -3.70 1.59 27.14
C ASP A 199 -5.01 2.03 26.46
N VAL A 200 -5.97 2.47 27.27
CA VAL A 200 -7.29 2.92 26.79
C VAL A 200 -7.17 4.17 25.89
N GLY A 201 -6.25 5.09 26.19
CA GLY A 201 -6.02 6.29 25.39
C GLY A 201 -5.52 5.95 23.99
N HIS A 202 -4.49 5.09 23.91
CA HIS A 202 -4.00 4.60 22.61
C HIS A 202 -5.07 3.83 21.83
N ALA A 203 -5.89 3.01 22.50
CA ALA A 203 -6.98 2.27 21.85
C ALA A 203 -8.03 3.21 21.23
N ILE A 204 -8.41 4.28 21.94
CA ILE A 204 -9.36 5.28 21.45
C ILE A 204 -8.76 6.01 20.24
N ILE A 205 -7.52 6.48 20.33
CA ILE A 205 -6.88 7.24 19.25
C ILE A 205 -6.70 6.36 18.01
N GLU A 206 -6.24 5.12 18.16
CA GLU A 206 -6.07 4.15 17.06
C GLU A 206 -7.39 3.87 16.37
N SER A 207 -8.41 3.44 17.12
CA SER A 207 -9.69 3.05 16.55
C SER A 207 -10.42 4.22 15.88
N TYR A 208 -10.41 5.40 16.52
CA TYR A 208 -11.07 6.58 15.96
C TYR A 208 -10.37 7.09 14.69
N SER A 209 -9.04 7.19 14.71
CA SER A 209 -8.27 7.61 13.53
C SER A 209 -8.45 6.63 12.37
N ARG A 210 -8.50 5.31 12.62
CA ARG A 210 -8.74 4.30 11.59
C ARG A 210 -10.15 4.36 10.99
N VAL A 211 -11.17 4.65 11.80
CA VAL A 211 -12.53 4.88 11.28
C VAL A 211 -12.56 6.13 10.40
N MET A 212 -11.89 7.21 10.82
CA MET A 212 -11.80 8.44 10.03
C MET A 212 -11.07 8.23 8.70
N GLU A 213 -9.99 7.43 8.69
CA GLU A 213 -9.28 7.03 7.48
C GLU A 213 -10.21 6.31 6.51
N SER A 214 -10.90 5.25 6.97
CA SER A 214 -11.80 4.46 6.13
C SER A 214 -12.97 5.30 5.59
N LEU A 215 -13.55 6.17 6.42
CA LEU A 215 -14.64 7.05 6.02
C LEU A 215 -14.18 8.05 4.96
N ALA A 216 -13.05 8.73 5.18
CA ALA A 216 -12.50 9.69 4.23
C ALA A 216 -12.14 9.01 2.89
N PHE A 217 -11.53 7.82 2.93
CA PHE A 217 -11.25 7.03 1.74
C PHE A 217 -12.54 6.70 0.96
N ASN A 218 -13.58 6.22 1.65
CA ASN A 218 -14.85 5.86 1.03
C ASN A 218 -15.58 7.06 0.40
N ILE A 219 -15.57 8.22 1.07
CA ILE A 219 -16.16 9.46 0.54
C ILE A 219 -15.38 9.94 -0.68
N MET A 220 -14.05 9.98 -0.60
CA MET A 220 -13.19 10.39 -1.71
C MET A 220 -13.41 9.49 -2.93
N ALA A 221 -13.47 8.17 -2.72
CA ALA A 221 -13.70 7.21 -3.80
C ALA A 221 -15.09 7.38 -4.45
N ARG A 222 -16.11 7.77 -3.68
CA ARG A 222 -17.45 8.11 -4.24
C ARG A 222 -17.45 9.38 -5.07
N ILE A 223 -16.71 10.40 -4.63
CA ILE A 223 -16.54 11.63 -5.41
C ILE A 223 -15.81 11.31 -6.71
N ASP A 224 -14.75 10.50 -6.65
CA ASP A 224 -14.00 10.03 -7.82
C ASP A 224 -14.90 9.26 -8.81
N ASP A 225 -15.76 8.36 -8.31
CA ASP A 225 -16.73 7.63 -9.15
C ASP A 225 -17.70 8.58 -9.87
N LEU A 226 -18.20 9.60 -9.17
CA LEU A 226 -19.12 10.61 -9.74
C LEU A 226 -18.44 11.49 -10.79
N LEU A 227 -17.25 12.02 -10.48
CA LEU A 227 -16.47 12.84 -11.42
C LEU A 227 -16.09 12.03 -12.66
N TYR A 228 -15.75 10.74 -12.49
CA TYR A 228 -15.48 9.85 -13.60
C TYR A 228 -16.69 9.68 -14.54
N VAL A 229 -17.88 9.44 -13.98
CA VAL A 229 -19.12 9.32 -14.77
C VAL A 229 -19.50 10.65 -15.43
N ASP A 230 -19.26 11.77 -14.76
CA ASP A 230 -19.45 13.11 -15.32
C ASP A 230 -18.57 13.34 -16.56
N ASP A 231 -17.27 13.09 -16.45
CA ASP A 231 -16.31 13.22 -17.55
C ASP A 231 -16.68 12.32 -18.74
N ALA A 232 -17.05 11.06 -18.46
CA ALA A 232 -17.50 10.13 -19.49
C ALA A 232 -18.78 10.59 -20.20
N THR A 233 -19.70 11.22 -19.47
CA THR A 233 -20.96 11.74 -20.01
C THR A 233 -20.72 12.99 -20.88
N LYS A 234 -19.89 13.92 -20.40
CA LYS A 234 -19.47 15.12 -21.17
C LYS A 234 -18.76 14.74 -22.46
N GLN A 235 -17.91 13.71 -22.45
CA GLN A 235 -17.26 13.22 -23.67
C GLN A 235 -18.27 12.67 -24.68
N ARG A 236 -19.28 11.92 -24.23
CA ARG A 236 -20.35 11.40 -25.12
C ARG A 236 -21.17 12.53 -25.75
N ALA A 237 -21.60 13.51 -24.95
CA ALA A 237 -22.35 14.67 -25.46
C ALA A 237 -21.55 15.52 -26.46
N THR A 238 -20.23 15.62 -26.26
CA THR A 238 -19.34 16.30 -27.21
C THR A 238 -19.21 15.53 -28.53
N VAL A 239 -19.13 14.19 -28.48
CA VAL A 239 -19.06 13.36 -29.70
C VAL A 239 -20.37 13.42 -30.49
N GLU A 240 -21.51 13.39 -29.81
CA GLU A 240 -22.84 13.48 -30.45
C GLU A 240 -23.10 14.85 -31.09
N SER A 241 -22.51 15.93 -30.56
CA SER A 241 -22.65 17.27 -31.12
C SER A 241 -21.68 17.56 -32.29
N VAL A 242 -20.57 16.83 -32.38
CA VAL A 242 -19.56 16.97 -33.45
C VAL A 242 -19.85 16.07 -34.66
N SER A 243 -20.87 15.21 -34.62
CA SER A 243 -21.35 14.45 -35.78
C SER A 243 -22.65 15.01 -36.40
N PRO A 244 -22.58 15.96 -37.36
CA PRO A 244 -23.66 16.19 -38.32
C PRO A 244 -23.38 15.59 -39.70
N CYS A 245 -24.36 14.84 -40.25
CA CYS A 245 -24.47 14.26 -41.61
C CYS A 245 -23.76 12.89 -41.80
N VAL A 246 -24.43 11.77 -42.10
CA VAL A 246 -25.38 11.51 -43.19
C VAL A 246 -26.46 10.51 -42.75
N GLN A 247 -27.74 10.89 -42.77
CA GLN A 247 -28.77 10.00 -43.31
C GLN A 247 -29.93 10.83 -43.87
N GLY A 248 -30.03 10.80 -45.20
CA GLY A 248 -31.04 11.51 -45.96
C GLY A 248 -32.45 10.97 -45.74
N LYS A 249 -33.40 11.89 -45.90
CA LYS A 249 -34.82 11.73 -46.19
C LYS A 249 -35.23 10.31 -46.60
N PHE A 250 -36.02 9.65 -45.76
CA PHE A 250 -37.23 8.94 -46.21
C PHE A 250 -38.35 9.19 -45.21
N SER A 251 -39.41 9.81 -45.71
CA SER A 251 -40.67 10.03 -45.01
C SER A 251 -41.41 8.70 -44.80
N SER A 252 -41.90 8.41 -43.60
CA SER A 252 -43.27 7.92 -43.35
C SER A 252 -43.53 7.47 -41.90
N GLY A 253 -44.56 8.06 -41.27
CA GLY A 253 -45.42 7.42 -40.27
C GLY A 253 -45.11 7.64 -38.78
N PRO A 254 -46.08 8.10 -37.96
CA PRO A 254 -45.92 8.17 -36.51
C PRO A 254 -46.24 6.80 -35.88
N SER A 255 -45.36 6.27 -35.02
CA SER A 255 -45.69 5.10 -34.19
C SER A 255 -45.55 5.44 -32.71
N LYS A 256 -46.57 4.98 -31.98
CA LYS A 256 -46.97 5.40 -30.65
C LYS A 256 -46.00 4.95 -29.57
N GLN A 257 -45.85 5.78 -28.54
CA GLN A 257 -45.35 5.38 -27.23
C GLN A 257 -46.03 4.09 -26.75
N LYS A 258 -45.22 3.11 -26.32
CA LYS A 258 -45.64 2.12 -25.33
C LYS A 258 -44.53 1.94 -24.30
N TRP A 259 -44.81 2.48 -23.13
CA TRP A 259 -44.15 2.19 -21.87
C TRP A 259 -44.50 0.75 -21.49
N ILE A 260 -43.50 -0.07 -21.14
CA ILE A 260 -43.69 -1.34 -20.45
C ILE A 260 -42.80 -1.30 -19.20
N PRO A 261 -43.37 -1.40 -17.99
CA PRO A 261 -42.59 -1.71 -16.80
C PRO A 261 -42.45 -3.23 -16.70
N SER A 262 -41.22 -3.75 -16.63
CA SER A 262 -41.01 -5.14 -16.19
C SER A 262 -40.87 -5.14 -14.67
N ASN A 263 -41.95 -5.53 -14.00
CA ASN A 263 -41.94 -6.01 -12.63
C ASN A 263 -41.81 -7.54 -12.59
N HIS A 264 -41.31 -8.02 -11.46
CA HIS A 264 -41.39 -9.39 -10.90
C HIS A 264 -40.49 -10.48 -11.47
N VAL A 265 -39.48 -10.88 -10.68
CA VAL A 265 -39.29 -12.29 -10.29
C VAL A 265 -38.97 -12.34 -8.80
N SER A 266 -39.78 -13.10 -8.05
CA SER A 266 -39.61 -13.39 -6.63
C SER A 266 -39.13 -14.83 -6.45
N PHE A 267 -38.09 -14.97 -5.62
CA PHE A 267 -37.66 -16.06 -4.75
C PHE A 267 -37.84 -17.53 -5.15
N GLN A 268 -36.73 -18.28 -5.11
CA GLN A 268 -36.67 -19.52 -4.34
C GLN A 268 -35.36 -19.62 -3.53
N HIS A 269 -35.53 -19.94 -2.26
CA HIS A 269 -34.49 -20.34 -1.32
C HIS A 269 -34.08 -21.80 -1.59
N SER A 270 -32.78 -22.09 -1.48
CA SER A 270 -32.32 -23.41 -1.06
C SER A 270 -30.97 -23.30 -0.36
N SER A 271 -30.88 -24.03 0.74
CA SER A 271 -29.97 -23.86 1.86
C SER A 271 -28.56 -24.42 1.62
N SER A 272 -27.66 -23.88 2.45
CA SER A 272 -26.26 -24.21 2.72
C SER A 272 -25.84 -25.68 2.66
N SER A 273 -24.63 -25.92 2.12
CA SER A 273 -23.68 -26.88 2.70
C SER A 273 -22.24 -26.54 2.28
N SER A 274 -21.39 -26.43 3.29
CA SER A 274 -19.93 -26.31 3.31
C SER A 274 -19.18 -27.36 2.48
N SER A 275 -17.98 -27.03 1.98
CA SER A 275 -16.76 -27.85 2.08
C SER A 275 -15.52 -27.12 1.51
N LEU A 276 -14.49 -26.97 2.34
CA LEU A 276 -13.11 -26.63 1.98
C LEU A 276 -12.44 -27.79 1.21
N PRO A 277 -11.40 -27.52 0.39
CA PRO A 277 -10.33 -28.49 0.20
C PRO A 277 -8.96 -27.97 0.72
N PRO A 278 -8.03 -28.88 1.06
CA PRO A 278 -6.84 -28.58 1.84
C PRO A 278 -5.62 -28.17 1.00
N ALA A 279 -4.63 -27.62 1.71
CA ALA A 279 -3.29 -27.32 1.24
C ALA A 279 -2.58 -28.56 0.65
N GLY A 280 -1.98 -28.38 -0.53
CA GLY A 280 -1.11 -29.34 -1.19
C GLY A 280 0.20 -28.67 -1.61
N SER A 281 1.29 -29.13 -1.00
CA SER A 281 2.68 -28.84 -1.33
C SER A 281 3.00 -29.16 -2.80
N SER A 282 3.60 -28.21 -3.53
CA SER A 282 4.49 -28.54 -4.65
C SER A 282 5.61 -27.51 -4.77
N SER A 283 6.83 -28.00 -4.75
CA SER A 283 8.06 -27.23 -4.92
C SER A 283 8.30 -27.02 -6.41
N GLU A 284 8.23 -25.77 -6.89
CA GLU A 284 8.76 -25.43 -8.21
C GLU A 284 10.09 -24.70 -8.09
N VAL A 285 11.11 -25.37 -8.61
CA VAL A 285 12.48 -24.91 -8.76
C VAL A 285 12.52 -23.90 -9.91
N ILE A 286 12.66 -22.61 -9.59
CA ILE A 286 12.89 -21.58 -10.60
C ILE A 286 14.40 -21.42 -10.85
N ARG A 287 14.76 -21.68 -12.11
CA ARG A 287 16.09 -21.64 -12.72
C ARG A 287 16.55 -20.18 -12.93
N ILE A 288 17.74 -19.83 -12.46
CA ILE A 288 18.37 -18.52 -12.65
C ILE A 288 19.02 -18.44 -14.05
N PRO A 289 18.82 -17.36 -14.83
CA PRO A 289 19.74 -16.99 -15.91
C PRO A 289 20.75 -15.94 -15.40
N ASN A 290 22.03 -16.31 -15.47
CA ASN A 290 23.17 -15.46 -15.19
C ASN A 290 23.35 -14.39 -16.28
N GLY A 291 23.59 -13.13 -15.91
CA GLY A 291 23.93 -12.08 -16.86
C GLY A 291 24.28 -10.74 -16.22
N TRP A 292 25.47 -10.63 -15.62
CA TRP A 292 26.02 -9.36 -15.16
C TRP A 292 26.54 -8.50 -16.33
N LYS A 293 26.14 -7.23 -16.38
CA LYS A 293 26.99 -6.13 -16.89
C LYS A 293 26.96 -4.95 -15.91
N ARG A 294 28.15 -4.55 -15.45
CA ARG A 294 28.38 -3.40 -14.58
C ARG A 294 28.32 -2.13 -15.43
N HIS A 295 27.52 -1.14 -15.02
CA HIS A 295 27.71 0.23 -15.43
C HIS A 295 28.15 1.07 -14.23
N SER A 296 29.39 1.56 -14.33
CA SER A 296 30.03 2.48 -13.40
C SER A 296 29.60 3.90 -13.75
N LEU A 297 29.06 4.68 -12.80
CA LEU A 297 28.98 6.14 -12.92
C LEU A 297 28.95 6.84 -11.55
N LYS A 298 30.05 7.57 -11.34
CA LYS A 298 30.27 8.88 -10.68
C LYS A 298 29.56 9.23 -9.36
N LYS A 299 30.41 9.42 -8.34
CA LYS A 299 30.17 10.12 -7.07
C LYS A 299 29.62 11.54 -7.29
N SER A 300 28.55 11.88 -6.58
CA SER A 300 28.28 13.24 -6.13
C SER A 300 27.81 13.22 -4.67
N ASN A 301 28.28 14.18 -3.88
CA ASN A 301 28.15 14.23 -2.42
C ASN A 301 26.68 14.44 -2.00
N LEU A 302 26.09 13.42 -1.37
CA LEU A 302 24.71 13.40 -0.85
C LEU A 302 24.58 13.89 0.60
N ARG A 303 25.65 14.46 1.17
CA ARG A 303 25.69 14.83 2.60
C ARG A 303 24.99 16.14 2.90
N ASP A 304 24.96 17.07 1.94
CA ASP A 304 24.46 18.44 2.18
C ASP A 304 22.96 18.60 1.85
N SER A 305 22.35 17.61 1.18
CA SER A 305 20.92 17.65 0.84
C SER A 305 20.02 17.13 1.97
N LEU A 306 20.56 16.35 2.91
CA LEU A 306 19.76 15.73 3.96
C LEU A 306 19.44 16.72 5.08
N ASP A 307 20.36 17.62 5.41
CA ASP A 307 20.15 18.62 6.47
C ASP A 307 19.14 19.71 6.04
N GLN A 308 19.08 20.05 4.75
CA GLN A 308 18.12 21.03 4.22
C GLN A 308 16.66 20.54 4.17
N THR A 309 16.44 19.22 4.20
CA THR A 309 15.10 18.65 4.09
C THR A 309 14.44 18.46 5.47
N VAL A 310 15.24 18.40 6.54
CA VAL A 310 14.74 18.22 7.91
C VAL A 310 14.29 19.55 8.53
N GLU A 311 14.86 20.69 8.13
CA GLU A 311 14.44 22.01 8.65
C GLU A 311 13.14 22.54 8.01
N LYS A 312 12.65 21.95 6.92
CA LYS A 312 11.45 22.42 6.20
C LYS A 312 10.13 21.76 6.61
N LEU A 313 10.13 20.95 7.67
CA LEU A 313 8.93 20.28 8.20
C LEU A 313 8.59 20.68 9.63
N ALA A 314 9.22 21.72 10.15
CA ALA A 314 8.68 22.48 11.28
C ALA A 314 8.02 23.74 10.71
N PHE A 315 6.73 23.93 11.06
CA PHE A 315 5.74 24.92 10.57
C PHE A 315 4.87 24.47 9.39
#